data_AF-A0A3N5PNL7-F1
#
_entry.id   AF-A0A3N5PNL7-F1
#
_cell.length_a   1.000
_cell.length_b   1.000
_cell.length_c   1.000
_cell.angle_alpha   90.00
_cell.angle_beta   90.00
_cell.angle_gamma   90.00
#
_symmetry.space_group_name_H-M   'P 1'
#
loop_
_entity.id
_entity.type
_entity.pdbx_description
1 polymer ?
#
loop_
_entity_poly.entity_id
_entity_poly.type
_entity_poly.pdbx_seq_one_letter_code
_entity_poly.pdbx_strand_id
1 'polypeptide(L)'
;MKLSMRPYQIEDDYWRIRAFLREVMLLNGVREKSWHVARLDYWRWHVTANCEGQDSIGDGVFLWETADGRLAAVLNPEGAGDAHLQVHPELRTPDLEDEMLAIAEG
;
A
#
# COMPACT_ATOMS: atom_id res chain seq x y z
N MET A 1 -19.52 0.50 1.25
CA MET A 1 -18.77 0.39 2.53
C MET A 1 -17.93 1.65 2.64
N LYS A 2 -17.84 2.29 3.81
CA LYS A 2 -17.00 3.50 3.96
C LYS A 2 -15.62 3.10 4.46
N LEU A 3 -14.60 3.42 3.69
CA LEU A 3 -13.20 3.25 4.06
C LEU A 3 -12.67 4.54 4.69
N SER A 4 -11.69 4.41 5.57
CA SER A 4 -10.97 5.53 6.17
C SER A 4 -9.55 5.52 5.64
N MET A 5 -9.14 6.62 5.02
CA MET A 5 -7.79 6.81 4.51
C MET A 5 -6.92 7.52 5.55
N ARG A 6 -5.69 7.06 5.72
CA ARG A 6 -4.66 7.75 6.51
C ARG A 6 -3.26 7.51 5.95
N PRO A 7 -2.31 8.42 6.18
CA PRO A 7 -0.90 8.18 5.88
C PRO A 7 -0.31 7.09 6.80
N TYR A 8 0.81 6.51 6.35
CA TYR A 8 1.68 5.65 7.16
C TYR A 8 2.25 6.44 8.35
N GLN A 9 2.23 5.85 9.55
CA GLN A 9 2.63 6.55 10.78
C GLN A 9 3.71 5.83 11.57
N ILE A 10 3.61 4.52 11.74
CA ILE A 10 4.46 3.74 12.65
C ILE A 10 4.91 2.43 12.02
N GLU A 11 5.92 1.79 12.62
CA GLU A 11 6.44 0.50 12.13
C GLU A 11 5.39 -0.62 12.08
N ASP A 12 4.39 -0.59 12.97
CA ASP A 12 3.27 -1.54 12.90
C ASP A 12 2.50 -1.45 11.58
N ASP A 13 2.43 -0.29 10.94
CA ASP A 13 1.80 -0.15 9.63
C ASP A 13 2.54 -0.95 8.57
N TYR A 14 3.87 -1.02 8.64
CA TYR A 14 4.65 -1.84 7.71
C TYR A 14 4.33 -3.33 7.88
N TRP A 15 4.24 -3.81 9.12
CA TRP A 15 3.85 -5.20 9.38
C TRP A 15 2.42 -5.50 8.90
N ARG A 16 1.51 -4.54 9.02
CA ARG A 16 0.14 -4.66 8.50
C ARG A 16 0.10 -4.68 6.98
N ILE A 17 0.84 -3.81 6.28
CA ILE A 17 0.97 -3.83 4.82
C ILE A 17 1.58 -5.15 4.36
N ARG A 18 2.60 -5.64 5.07
CA ARG A 18 3.24 -6.92 4.77
C ARG A 18 2.28 -8.09 4.90
N ALA A 19 1.46 -8.13 5.95
CA ALA A 19 0.43 -9.15 6.14
C ALA A 19 -0.65 -9.05 5.04
N PHE A 20 -1.10 -7.84 4.73
CA PHE A 20 -2.06 -7.55 3.66
C PHE A 20 -1.57 -8.06 2.29
N LEU A 21 -0.32 -7.80 1.92
CA LEU A 21 0.22 -8.28 0.64
C LEU A 21 0.29 -9.80 0.54
N ARG A 22 0.54 -10.51 1.65
CA ARG A 22 0.48 -11.99 1.67
C ARG A 22 -0.92 -12.49 1.36
N GLU A 23 -1.93 -11.88 1.98
CA GLU A 23 -3.33 -12.22 1.80
C GLU A 23 -3.78 -11.92 0.36
N VAL A 24 -3.56 -10.69 -0.11
CA VAL A 24 -3.95 -10.24 -1.45
C VAL A 24 -3.28 -11.07 -2.55
N MET A 25 -2.03 -11.52 -2.37
CA MET A 25 -1.38 -12.40 -3.34
C MET A 25 -2.11 -13.74 -3.48
N LEU A 26 -2.55 -14.33 -2.37
CA LEU A 26 -3.34 -15.57 -2.40
C LEU A 26 -4.71 -15.35 -3.03
N LEU A 27 -5.40 -14.27 -2.65
CA LEU A 27 -6.72 -13.93 -3.18
C LEU A 27 -6.70 -13.59 -4.67
N ASN A 28 -5.59 -13.05 -5.18
CA ASN A 28 -5.39 -12.81 -6.60
C ASN A 28 -5.00 -14.06 -7.40
N GLY A 29 -4.98 -15.24 -6.76
CA GLY A 29 -4.58 -16.50 -7.40
C GLY A 29 -3.09 -16.53 -7.73
N VAL A 30 -2.26 -15.92 -6.88
CA VAL A 30 -0.79 -15.80 -7.02
C VAL A 30 -0.38 -15.17 -8.37
N ARG A 31 -1.17 -14.16 -8.77
CA ARG A 31 -0.85 -13.24 -9.86
C ARG A 31 -0.44 -11.90 -9.27
N GLU A 32 0.59 -11.29 -9.85
CA GLU A 32 1.15 -9.99 -9.43
C GLU A 32 0.25 -8.81 -9.86
N LYS A 33 -0.99 -8.78 -9.36
CA LYS A 33 -1.88 -7.61 -9.43
C LYS A 33 -1.61 -6.59 -8.32
N SER A 34 -0.85 -7.00 -7.32
CA SER A 34 -0.32 -6.16 -6.24
C SER A 34 1.11 -6.60 -6.00
N TRP A 35 1.89 -5.77 -5.31
CA TRP A 35 3.27 -6.10 -5.02
C TRP A 35 3.41 -7.43 -4.30
N HIS A 36 4.44 -8.20 -4.67
CA HIS A 36 4.86 -9.31 -3.84
C HIS A 36 5.50 -8.76 -2.56
N VAL A 37 5.35 -9.47 -1.45
CA VAL A 37 5.95 -9.11 -0.15
C VAL A 37 7.46 -8.91 -0.24
N ALA A 38 8.13 -9.73 -1.04
CA ALA A 38 9.57 -9.58 -1.28
C ALA A 38 9.93 -8.23 -1.94
N ARG A 39 9.04 -7.68 -2.79
CA ARG A 39 9.24 -6.35 -3.39
C ARG A 39 9.05 -5.25 -2.36
N LEU A 40 8.05 -5.36 -1.47
CA LEU A 40 7.90 -4.44 -0.34
C LEU A 40 9.13 -4.47 0.58
N ASP A 41 9.60 -5.66 0.94
CA ASP A 41 10.77 -5.84 1.80
C ASP A 41 12.01 -5.25 1.13
N TYR A 42 12.23 -5.51 -0.17
CA TYR A 42 13.33 -4.91 -0.93
C TYR A 42 13.22 -3.38 -0.98
N TRP A 43 12.05 -2.84 -1.32
CA TRP A 43 11.83 -1.40 -1.43
C TRP A 43 12.13 -0.68 -0.10
N ARG A 44 11.61 -1.19 1.02
CA ARG A 44 11.86 -0.60 2.35
C ARG A 44 13.34 -0.63 2.75
N TRP A 45 14.04 -1.73 2.50
CA TRP A 45 15.42 -1.91 3.00
C TRP A 45 16.50 -1.43 2.02
N HIS A 46 16.20 -1.32 0.72
CA HIS A 46 17.16 -0.86 -0.27
C HIS A 46 16.92 0.56 -0.75
N VAL A 47 15.67 1.00 -0.93
CA VAL A 47 15.37 2.34 -1.47
C VAL A 47 15.36 3.37 -0.34
N THR A 48 14.62 3.09 0.73
CA THR A 48 14.47 4.03 1.85
C THR A 48 15.77 4.23 2.64
N ALA A 49 16.52 3.14 2.87
CA ALA A 49 17.75 3.19 3.67
C ALA A 49 18.97 3.78 2.92
N ASN A 50 19.03 3.66 1.57
CA ASN A 50 20.24 4.06 0.83
C ASN A 50 20.05 5.25 -0.11
N CYS A 51 18.85 5.55 -0.59
CA CYS A 51 18.65 6.56 -1.66
C CYS A 51 18.01 7.87 -1.19
N GLU A 52 17.16 7.85 -0.15
CA GLU A 52 16.39 9.04 0.26
C GLU A 52 16.82 9.64 1.61
N GLY A 53 17.64 8.92 2.39
CA GLY A 53 18.11 9.41 3.70
C GLY A 53 16.97 9.65 4.71
N GLN A 54 15.81 9.05 4.47
CA GLN A 54 14.62 9.16 5.32
C GLN A 54 14.51 7.92 6.23
N ASP A 55 14.36 8.17 7.54
CA ASP A 55 14.11 7.12 8.54
C ASP A 55 12.72 6.46 8.40
N SER A 56 11.87 6.97 7.50
CA SER A 56 10.48 6.55 7.34
C SER A 56 10.06 6.56 5.87
N ILE A 57 9.35 5.51 5.44
CA ILE A 57 8.64 5.41 4.16
C ILE A 57 7.34 6.25 4.11
N GLY A 58 7.13 7.11 5.12
CA GLY A 58 5.85 7.77 5.38
C GLY A 58 5.43 8.78 4.31
N ASP A 59 6.40 9.37 3.60
CA ASP A 59 6.12 10.37 2.59
C ASP A 59 5.65 9.67 1.29
N GLY A 60 4.34 9.44 1.22
CA GLY A 60 3.66 8.91 0.02
C GLY A 60 3.01 7.53 0.20
N VAL A 61 3.14 6.88 1.36
CA VAL A 61 2.41 5.64 1.65
C VAL A 61 1.09 5.94 2.36
N PHE A 62 -0.01 5.53 1.74
CA PHE A 62 -1.36 5.71 2.27
C PHE A 62 -2.08 4.37 2.44
N LEU A 63 -2.88 4.27 3.50
CA LEU A 63 -3.60 3.06 3.87
C LEU A 63 -5.10 3.37 3.91
N TRP A 64 -5.90 2.50 3.30
CA TRP A 64 -7.36 2.51 3.40
C TRP A 64 -7.80 1.38 4.32
N GLU A 65 -8.53 1.73 5.37
CA GLU A 65 -8.98 0.82 6.41
C GLU A 65 -10.50 0.70 6.42
N THR A 66 -10.99 -0.51 6.64
CA THR A 66 -12.40 -0.77 6.95
C THR A 66 -12.72 -0.31 8.37
N ALA A 67 -14.00 -0.18 8.69
CA ALA A 67 -14.45 0.25 10.03
C ALA A 67 -14.00 -0.71 11.16
N ASP A 68 -13.71 -1.98 10.84
CA ASP A 68 -13.16 -2.98 11.76
C ASP A 68 -11.63 -3.02 11.78
N GLY A 69 -10.95 -2.07 11.13
CA GLY A 69 -9.49 -1.92 11.18
C GLY A 69 -8.72 -2.85 10.26
N ARG A 70 -9.37 -3.50 9.28
CA ARG A 70 -8.69 -4.30 8.26
C ARG A 70 -8.23 -3.40 7.12
N LEU A 71 -7.11 -3.74 6.50
CA LEU A 71 -6.64 -3.04 5.31
C LEU A 71 -7.46 -3.48 4.09
N ALA A 72 -8.00 -2.49 3.39
CA ALA A 72 -8.72 -2.67 2.13
C ALA A 72 -7.83 -2.32 0.92
N ALA A 73 -6.98 -1.31 1.06
CA ALA A 73 -6.01 -0.93 0.05
C ALA A 73 -4.78 -0.24 0.65
N VAL A 74 -3.70 -0.26 -0.11
CA VAL A 74 -2.44 0.42 0.19
C VAL A 74 -1.94 1.09 -1.08
N LEU A 75 -1.52 2.34 -0.98
CA LEU A 75 -0.83 3.08 -2.04
C LEU A 75 0.65 3.17 -1.66
N ASN A 76 1.52 2.67 -2.54
CA ASN A 76 2.97 2.79 -2.39
C ASN A 76 3.55 3.59 -3.57
N PRO A 77 4.48 4.53 -3.35
CA PRO A 77 5.23 5.16 -4.42
C PRO A 77 6.38 4.24 -4.89
N GLU A 78 6.71 4.26 -6.17
CA GLU A 78 7.88 3.57 -6.74
C GLU A 78 8.80 4.54 -7.49
N GLY A 79 9.31 5.54 -6.76
CA GLY A 79 10.12 6.61 -7.35
C GLY A 79 9.28 7.78 -7.85
N ALA A 80 9.93 8.75 -8.49
CA ALA A 80 9.29 10.00 -8.89
C ALA A 80 8.23 9.80 -9.99
N GLY A 81 6.96 9.92 -9.62
CA GLY A 81 5.81 9.89 -10.55
C GLY A 81 5.16 8.52 -10.72
N ASP A 82 5.67 7.47 -10.05
CA ASP A 82 5.08 6.13 -10.11
C ASP A 82 4.37 5.80 -8.78
N ALA A 83 3.13 5.34 -8.89
CA ALA A 83 2.31 4.93 -7.75
C ALA A 83 1.65 3.57 -7.99
N HIS A 84 1.73 2.70 -6.98
CA HIS A 84 1.21 1.34 -7.03
C HIS A 84 0.00 1.19 -6.11
N LEU A 85 -1.16 0.99 -6.73
CA LEU A 85 -2.43 0.74 -6.06
C LEU A 85 -2.54 -0.76 -5.73
N GLN A 86 -2.43 -1.10 -4.45
CA GLN A 86 -2.58 -2.47 -3.96
C GLN A 86 -3.96 -2.59 -3.32
N VAL A 87 -4.88 -3.29 -3.98
CA VAL A 87 -6.29 -3.32 -3.58
C VAL A 87 -6.71 -4.75 -3.26
N HIS A 88 -7.40 -4.93 -2.13
CA HIS A 88 -8.03 -6.20 -1.80
C HIS A 88 -9.09 -6.55 -2.85
N PRO A 89 -9.00 -7.71 -3.53
CA PRO A 89 -9.83 -7.99 -4.70
C PRO A 89 -11.33 -8.04 -4.39
N GLU A 90 -11.73 -8.42 -3.18
CA GLU A 90 -13.14 -8.44 -2.75
C GLU A 90 -13.68 -7.07 -2.34
N LEU A 91 -12.79 -6.10 -2.05
CA LEU A 91 -13.16 -4.75 -1.62
C LEU A 91 -12.92 -3.71 -2.71
N ARG A 92 -12.48 -4.16 -3.90
CA ARG A 92 -12.21 -3.32 -5.05
C ARG A 92 -13.49 -2.72 -5.60
N THR A 93 -13.55 -1.40 -5.63
CA THR A 93 -14.64 -0.63 -6.25
C THR A 93 -14.07 0.51 -7.09
N PRO A 94 -14.75 0.96 -8.16
CA PRO A 94 -14.32 2.11 -8.95
C PRO A 94 -14.06 3.35 -8.07
N ASP A 95 -14.98 3.67 -7.16
CA ASP A 95 -14.84 4.81 -6.24
C ASP A 95 -13.56 4.78 -5.39
N LEU A 96 -13.10 3.58 -5.01
CA LEU A 96 -11.87 3.41 -4.24
C LEU A 96 -10.64 3.65 -5.13
N GLU A 97 -10.64 3.09 -6.33
CA GLU A 97 -9.52 3.29 -7.26
C GLU A 97 -9.41 4.77 -7.70
N ASP A 98 -10.55 5.44 -7.92
CA ASP A 98 -10.60 6.87 -8.22
C ASP A 98 -10.07 7.72 -7.05
N GLU A 99 -10.43 7.38 -5.80
CA GLU A 99 -9.89 8.04 -4.61
C GLU A 99 -8.36 7.83 -4.50
N MET A 100 -7.87 6.62 -4.72
CA MET A 100 -6.43 6.31 -4.68
C MET A 100 -5.65 7.05 -5.77
N LEU A 101 -6.20 7.17 -6.97
CA LEU A 101 -5.60 7.92 -8.07
C LEU A 101 -5.52 9.41 -7.74
N ALA A 102 -6.60 10.00 -7.22
CA ALA A 102 -6.62 11.41 -6.84
C ALA A 102 -5.57 11.74 -5.75
N ILE A 103 -5.31 10.80 -4.83
CA ILE A 103 -4.24 10.94 -3.82
C ILE A 103 -2.85 10.78 -4.44
N ALA A 104 -2.69 9.93 -5.45
CA ALA A 104 -1.40 9.75 -6.13
C ALA A 104 -1.00 10.94 -7.01
N GLU A 105 -1.97 11.70 -7.52
CA GLU A 105 -1.75 12.86 -8.41
C GLU A 105 -1.54 14.20 -7.68
N GLY A 106 -1.92 14.28 -6.40
CA GLY A 106 -1.94 15.53 -5.60
C GLY A 106 -0.61 15.88 -4.97
#